data_AF-A0AAU1KFA0-F1
#
_entry.id   AF-A0AAU1KFA0-F1
#
_cell.length_a   1.000
_cell.length_b   1.000
_cell.length_c   1.000
_cell.angle_alpha   90.00
_cell.angle_beta   90.00
_cell.angle_gamma   90.00
#
_symmetry.space_group_name_H-M   'P 1'
#
loop_
_entity.id
_entity.type
_entity.pdbx_description
1 polymer ?
#
loop_
_entity_poly.entity_id
_entity_poly.type
_entity_poly.pdbx_seq_one_letter_code
_entity_poly.pdbx_strand_id
1 'polypeptide(L)'
;MRITARFTAPATRFALLPALLLGAVACGGGTDAPAPGKTPDPKGSAAARPSGAPGAPAAPAAPKAKDASLERAALVQGDLAGYQISAQGKNPNAPDGQPQADKKACQPLADIMGDKPDPAAHETVNRGIGSQKQVGLAVSASVSSYAEAEAKRVVARLREAVAACGTGFTATVEKQTGRYRDVKTVPYKTAGDETVSWTTTATAEGVSAPVHLVVVRQGDRVVRLMALNVAAADQKALVPQEVADKQLDKVKKAG
;
A
#
# COMPACT_ATOMS: atom_id res chain seq x y z
N MET A 1 -44.84 14.65 -27.07
CA MET A 1 -45.19 15.02 -25.69
C MET A 1 -43.92 15.28 -24.91
N ARG A 2 -43.64 16.56 -24.63
CA ARG A 2 -42.50 17.01 -23.82
C ARG A 2 -42.99 17.14 -22.38
N ILE A 3 -42.45 16.33 -21.46
CA ILE A 3 -42.72 16.49 -20.03
C ILE A 3 -41.46 17.05 -19.39
N THR A 4 -41.45 18.38 -19.28
CA THR A 4 -40.51 19.16 -18.46
C THR A 4 -40.88 18.99 -16.99
N ALA A 5 -40.09 18.21 -16.25
CA ALA A 5 -40.17 18.20 -14.79
C ALA A 5 -39.31 19.35 -14.24
N ARG A 6 -39.97 20.36 -13.66
CA ARG A 6 -39.35 21.52 -13.02
C ARG A 6 -38.87 21.13 -11.62
N PHE A 7 -37.59 21.33 -11.38
CA PHE A 7 -36.97 21.30 -10.06
C PHE A 7 -37.44 22.50 -9.22
N THR A 8 -37.86 22.25 -7.98
CA THR A 8 -37.91 23.25 -6.91
C THR A 8 -37.37 22.61 -5.64
N ALA A 9 -36.12 22.93 -5.28
CA ALA A 9 -35.53 22.63 -3.98
C ALA A 9 -35.38 23.94 -3.19
N PRO A 10 -35.81 24.01 -1.93
CA PRO A 10 -35.65 25.21 -1.10
C PRO A 10 -34.20 25.36 -0.64
N ALA A 11 -33.70 26.59 -0.77
CA ALA A 11 -32.39 27.01 -0.29
C ALA A 11 -32.37 27.06 1.24
N THR A 12 -31.54 26.21 1.87
CA THR A 12 -31.22 26.34 3.29
C THR A 12 -29.75 26.70 3.43
N ARG A 13 -29.50 27.95 3.78
CA ARG A 13 -28.19 28.53 4.10
C ARG A 13 -27.75 27.97 5.45
N PHE A 14 -26.66 27.20 5.50
CA PHE A 14 -25.96 26.90 6.75
C PHE A 14 -24.69 27.73 6.82
N ALA A 15 -24.62 28.55 7.86
CA ALA A 15 -23.55 29.50 8.15
C ALA A 15 -22.33 28.80 8.76
N LEU A 16 -21.14 29.30 8.41
CA LEU A 16 -19.84 29.00 8.99
C LEU A 16 -19.75 29.44 10.46
N LEU A 17 -19.16 28.61 11.31
CA LEU A 17 -18.58 28.99 12.61
C LEU A 17 -17.38 28.07 12.92
N PRO A 18 -16.14 28.60 13.05
CA PRO A 18 -14.99 27.86 13.54
C PRO A 18 -14.83 28.04 15.05
N ALA A 19 -14.67 26.95 15.80
CA ALA A 19 -14.30 27.00 17.22
C ALA A 19 -13.00 26.21 17.44
N LEU A 20 -11.91 26.97 17.60
CA LEU A 20 -10.63 26.51 18.15
C LEU A 20 -10.72 26.53 19.68
N LEU A 21 -10.40 25.42 20.34
CA LEU A 21 -10.08 25.40 21.77
C LEU A 21 -8.80 24.57 21.99
N LEU A 22 -7.71 25.28 22.27
CA LEU A 22 -6.48 24.75 22.85
C LEU A 22 -6.66 24.64 24.37
N GLY A 23 -6.50 23.43 24.92
CA GLY A 23 -6.40 23.19 26.35
C GLY A 23 -4.94 22.96 26.74
N ALA A 24 -4.33 23.93 27.41
CA ALA A 24 -3.07 23.78 28.13
C ALA A 24 -3.37 23.29 29.56
N VAL A 25 -2.81 22.14 29.94
CA VAL A 25 -2.74 21.72 31.34
C VAL A 25 -1.32 21.92 31.85
N ALA A 26 -1.24 22.74 32.88
CA ALA A 26 -0.06 23.05 33.66
C ALA A 26 0.13 22.03 34.80
N CYS A 27 1.39 21.69 35.07
CA CYS A 27 2.00 21.41 36.38
C CYS A 27 3.51 21.48 36.11
N GLY A 28 4.33 22.30 36.77
CA GLY A 28 4.22 22.87 38.10
C GLY A 28 5.34 22.28 38.96
N GLY A 29 6.38 23.08 39.23
CA GLY A 29 7.24 22.93 40.40
C GLY A 29 8.70 22.55 40.16
N GLY A 30 9.62 23.39 40.65
CA GLY A 30 10.94 22.96 41.11
C GLY A 30 12.14 23.68 40.51
N THR A 31 12.47 24.85 41.04
CA THR A 31 13.76 25.53 40.90
C THR A 31 14.89 24.71 41.52
N ASP A 32 16.03 24.57 40.84
CA ASP A 32 17.35 25.05 41.31
C ASP A 32 18.48 24.55 40.41
N ALA A 33 19.34 25.48 40.03
CA ALA A 33 20.67 25.27 39.47
C ALA A 33 21.57 26.34 40.12
N PRO A 34 22.91 26.25 40.09
CA PRO A 34 23.80 25.09 39.93
C PRO A 34 24.96 25.11 40.98
N ALA A 35 25.96 24.26 40.74
CA ALA A 35 27.41 24.48 40.96
C ALA A 35 28.10 23.47 41.93
N PRO A 36 29.45 23.33 41.87
CA PRO A 36 30.05 22.15 41.24
C PRO A 36 31.15 21.48 42.10
N GLY A 37 31.58 20.29 41.68
CA GLY A 37 33.00 19.95 41.71
C GLY A 37 33.49 18.83 42.63
N LYS A 38 34.34 18.02 42.00
CA LYS A 38 35.57 17.38 42.50
C LYS A 38 35.45 16.08 43.34
N THR A 39 35.77 14.99 42.63
CA THR A 39 36.51 13.77 43.02
C THR A 39 37.58 13.99 44.11
N PRO A 40 38.03 12.97 44.90
CA PRO A 40 38.39 11.63 44.38
C PRO A 40 38.14 10.39 45.28
N ASP A 41 38.13 9.24 44.61
CA ASP A 41 38.42 7.88 45.12
C ASP A 41 39.60 7.85 46.11
N PRO A 42 39.65 6.91 47.10
CA PRO A 42 40.02 5.53 46.74
C PRO A 42 39.52 4.40 47.66
N LYS A 43 39.74 3.19 47.12
CA LYS A 43 40.18 1.95 47.80
C LYS A 43 39.12 0.85 47.85
N GLY A 44 39.46 -0.22 47.14
CA GLY A 44 38.57 -1.35 46.87
C GLY A 44 38.40 -2.32 48.01
N SER A 45 37.46 -3.23 47.80
CA SER A 45 37.49 -4.61 48.29
C SER A 45 36.53 -5.45 47.47
N ALA A 46 36.95 -6.68 47.27
CA ALA A 46 36.37 -7.66 46.37
C ALA A 46 35.04 -8.25 46.87
N ALA A 47 34.41 -8.96 45.93
CA ALA A 47 33.43 -10.03 46.10
C ALA A 47 31.99 -9.64 46.46
N ALA A 48 31.09 -9.82 45.49
CA ALA A 48 30.10 -10.90 45.55
C ALA A 48 29.20 -10.86 44.29
N ARG A 49 29.09 -12.00 43.60
CA ARG A 49 27.93 -12.27 42.74
C ARG A 49 26.74 -12.58 43.65
N PRO A 50 25.55 -12.06 43.31
CA PRO A 50 24.35 -12.89 43.26
C PRO A 50 23.79 -12.80 41.83
N SER A 51 23.81 -13.87 41.04
CA SER A 51 22.73 -14.84 40.95
C SER A 51 21.35 -14.18 40.72
N GLY A 52 20.93 -14.24 39.46
CA GLY A 52 19.55 -14.36 38.98
C GLY A 52 18.48 -13.45 39.59
N ALA A 53 18.16 -12.36 38.90
CA ALA A 53 16.81 -11.81 38.86
C ALA A 53 16.25 -11.95 37.43
N PRO A 54 14.99 -12.37 37.24
CA PRO A 54 14.41 -12.57 35.91
C PRO A 54 14.41 -11.27 35.10
N GLY A 55 14.85 -11.37 33.84
CA GLY A 55 14.84 -10.25 32.91
C GLY A 55 13.47 -9.60 32.83
N ALA A 56 13.45 -8.28 32.99
CA ALA A 56 12.26 -7.47 32.75
C ALA A 56 11.74 -7.74 31.32
N PRO A 57 10.42 -7.78 31.08
CA PRO A 57 9.88 -7.93 29.74
C PRO A 57 10.43 -6.80 28.88
N ALA A 58 10.98 -7.15 27.71
CA ALA A 58 11.38 -6.17 26.73
C ALA A 58 10.18 -5.26 26.45
N ALA A 59 10.38 -3.95 26.63
CA ALA A 59 9.38 -2.96 26.27
C ALA A 59 8.97 -3.17 24.80
N PRO A 60 7.68 -3.00 24.44
CA PRO A 60 7.26 -3.06 23.05
C PRO A 60 8.13 -2.10 22.25
N ALA A 61 8.75 -2.60 21.18
CA ALA A 61 9.51 -1.75 20.27
C ALA A 61 8.60 -0.58 19.85
N ALA A 62 9.11 0.64 20.01
CA ALA A 62 8.42 1.83 19.53
C ALA A 62 8.02 1.62 18.07
N PRO A 63 6.85 2.13 17.62
CA PRO A 63 6.45 2.02 16.23
C PRO A 63 7.60 2.53 15.36
N LYS A 64 8.12 1.68 14.47
CA LYS A 64 9.12 2.11 13.51
C LYS A 64 8.55 3.33 12.79
N ALA A 65 9.28 4.44 12.81
CA ALA A 65 8.92 5.61 12.02
C ALA A 65 8.73 5.14 10.57
N LYS A 66 7.58 5.48 9.97
CA LYS A 66 7.30 5.19 8.56
C LYS A 66 8.47 5.67 7.71
N ASP A 67 8.89 4.87 6.75
CA ASP A 67 9.96 5.23 5.84
C ASP A 67 9.52 6.44 5.00
N ALA A 68 9.99 7.62 5.37
CA ALA A 68 9.72 8.87 4.66
C ALA A 68 10.25 8.86 3.22
N SER A 69 11.18 7.96 2.88
CA SER A 69 11.59 7.74 1.49
C SER A 69 10.50 7.03 0.69
N LEU A 70 9.82 6.04 1.28
CA LEU A 70 8.77 5.27 0.62
C LEU A 70 7.52 6.12 0.37
N GLU A 71 7.16 6.98 1.34
CA GLU A 71 6.05 7.93 1.17
C GLU A 71 6.34 8.95 0.05
N ARG A 72 7.57 9.44 -0.05
CA ARG A 72 8.02 10.31 -1.17
C ARG A 72 8.06 9.57 -2.50
N ALA A 73 8.27 8.26 -2.49
CA ALA A 73 8.28 7.44 -3.69
C ALA A 73 6.85 7.23 -4.26
N ALA A 74 5.81 7.30 -3.46
CA ALA A 74 4.42 7.13 -3.92
C ALA A 74 3.85 8.41 -4.56
N LEU A 75 3.00 8.25 -5.58
CA LEU A 75 2.28 9.38 -6.19
C LEU A 75 1.42 10.15 -5.17
N VAL A 76 1.29 11.46 -5.33
CA VAL A 76 0.41 12.31 -4.54
C VAL A 76 -0.43 13.20 -5.45
N GLN A 77 -1.50 13.79 -4.91
CA GLN A 77 -2.33 14.72 -5.67
C GLN A 77 -1.47 15.83 -6.31
N GLY A 78 -1.71 16.10 -7.59
CA GLY A 78 -0.96 17.09 -8.38
C GLY A 78 0.27 16.54 -9.12
N ASP A 79 0.70 15.29 -8.86
CA ASP A 79 1.84 14.70 -9.58
C ASP A 79 1.55 14.42 -11.06
N LEU A 80 0.27 14.20 -11.41
CA LEU A 80 -0.16 13.76 -12.73
C LEU A 80 -1.45 14.48 -13.13
N ALA A 81 -1.40 15.22 -14.24
CA ALA A 81 -2.55 15.96 -14.74
C ALA A 81 -3.65 15.02 -15.28
N GLY A 82 -4.91 15.36 -15.02
CA GLY A 82 -6.07 14.54 -15.42
C GLY A 82 -6.29 13.31 -14.55
N TYR A 83 -5.70 13.27 -13.35
CA TYR A 83 -5.90 12.20 -12.37
C TYR A 83 -6.18 12.77 -10.98
N GLN A 84 -7.09 12.09 -10.28
CA GLN A 84 -7.29 12.27 -8.85
C GLN A 84 -6.50 11.18 -8.11
N ILE A 85 -5.69 11.58 -7.13
CA ILE A 85 -4.82 10.67 -6.38
C ILE A 85 -5.14 10.80 -4.90
N SER A 86 -5.47 9.67 -4.27
CA SER A 86 -5.79 9.60 -2.85
C SER A 86 -4.83 8.66 -2.11
N ALA A 87 -4.67 8.88 -0.81
CA ALA A 87 -4.01 7.94 0.08
C ALA A 87 -4.83 6.64 0.29
N GLN A 88 -6.09 6.64 -0.15
CA GLN A 88 -7.00 5.50 -0.08
C GLN A 88 -6.80 4.62 -1.34
N GLY A 89 -5.77 3.78 -1.30
CA GLY A 89 -5.55 2.75 -2.33
C GLY A 89 -6.33 1.44 -2.12
N LYS A 90 -6.86 1.26 -0.90
CA LYS A 90 -7.68 0.12 -0.49
C LYS A 90 -9.10 0.27 -1.01
N ASN A 91 -9.64 -0.81 -1.57
CA ASN A 91 -11.09 -0.94 -1.73
C ASN A 91 -11.73 -1.06 -0.34
N PRO A 92 -12.59 -0.14 0.10
CA PRO A 92 -13.19 -0.18 1.44
C PRO A 92 -14.03 -1.43 1.70
N ASN A 93 -14.50 -2.09 0.64
CA ASN A 93 -15.29 -3.32 0.74
C ASN A 93 -14.41 -4.60 0.68
N ALA A 94 -13.10 -4.48 0.49
CA ALA A 94 -12.22 -5.62 0.49
C ALA A 94 -11.95 -6.10 1.94
N PRO A 95 -12.03 -7.42 2.20
CA PRO A 95 -11.72 -7.99 3.50
C PRO A 95 -10.27 -7.72 3.89
N ASP A 96 -10.02 -7.73 5.20
CA ASP A 96 -8.67 -7.63 5.74
C ASP A 96 -7.96 -8.99 5.72
N GLY A 97 -6.63 -8.95 5.77
CA GLY A 97 -5.80 -10.16 5.86
C GLY A 97 -5.22 -10.64 4.54
N GLN A 98 -4.48 -11.75 4.62
CA GLN A 98 -3.77 -12.33 3.48
C GLN A 98 -4.62 -13.42 2.83
N PRO A 99 -4.94 -13.32 1.52
CA PRO A 99 -5.70 -14.35 0.84
C PRO A 99 -4.92 -15.66 0.79
N GLN A 100 -5.62 -16.79 0.81
CA GLN A 100 -5.05 -18.13 0.68
C GLN A 100 -5.49 -18.74 -0.64
N ALA A 101 -4.55 -19.00 -1.55
CA ALA A 101 -4.85 -19.65 -2.81
C ALA A 101 -5.09 -21.15 -2.63
N ASP A 102 -6.02 -21.72 -3.41
CA ASP A 102 -6.26 -23.16 -3.48
C ASP A 102 -5.05 -23.95 -3.99
N LYS A 103 -4.16 -23.26 -4.71
CA LYS A 103 -2.92 -23.79 -5.26
C LYS A 103 -1.74 -22.98 -4.74
N LYS A 104 -0.79 -23.66 -4.11
CA LYS A 104 0.44 -23.01 -3.58
C LYS A 104 1.19 -22.20 -4.63
N ALA A 105 1.28 -22.70 -5.86
CA ALA A 105 1.94 -22.00 -6.97
C ALA A 105 1.25 -20.67 -7.35
N CYS A 106 -0.04 -20.50 -7.02
CA CYS A 106 -0.82 -19.30 -7.32
C CYS A 106 -0.87 -18.31 -6.15
N GLN A 107 -0.28 -18.66 -5.00
CA GLN A 107 -0.26 -17.80 -3.82
C GLN A 107 0.30 -16.39 -4.12
N PRO A 108 1.41 -16.22 -4.88
CA PRO A 108 1.88 -14.88 -5.23
C PRO A 108 0.87 -14.04 -6.02
N LEU A 109 0.02 -14.67 -6.84
CA LEU A 109 -1.04 -13.98 -7.58
C LEU A 109 -2.25 -13.64 -6.71
N ALA A 110 -2.51 -14.42 -5.65
CA ALA A 110 -3.52 -14.05 -4.67
C ALA A 110 -3.03 -12.86 -3.83
N ASP A 111 -1.79 -12.93 -3.33
CA ASP A 111 -1.19 -11.91 -2.47
C ASP A 111 -1.18 -10.53 -3.14
N ILE A 112 -0.74 -10.47 -4.40
CA ILE A 112 -0.61 -9.22 -5.16
C ILE A 112 -1.95 -8.51 -5.41
N MET A 113 -3.10 -9.14 -5.15
CA MET A 113 -4.40 -8.50 -5.29
C MET A 113 -4.76 -7.59 -4.11
N GLY A 114 -4.19 -7.85 -2.93
CA GLY A 114 -4.49 -7.12 -1.70
C GLY A 114 -3.65 -5.85 -1.50
N ASP A 115 -3.92 -5.16 -0.39
CA ASP A 115 -3.19 -3.94 0.01
C ASP A 115 -1.80 -4.22 0.62
N LYS A 116 -1.55 -5.49 0.97
CA LYS A 116 -0.24 -6.04 1.33
C LYS A 116 0.15 -7.03 0.21
N PRO A 117 0.71 -6.52 -0.89
CA PRO A 117 0.84 -7.27 -2.13
C PRO A 117 1.90 -8.40 -2.05
N ASP A 118 2.75 -8.38 -1.02
CA ASP A 118 3.66 -9.47 -0.67
C ASP A 118 3.89 -9.46 0.84
N PRO A 119 3.70 -10.57 1.57
CA PRO A 119 4.01 -10.65 3.01
C PRO A 119 5.49 -10.43 3.35
N ALA A 120 6.41 -10.54 2.39
CA ALA A 120 7.84 -10.28 2.59
C ALA A 120 8.22 -8.79 2.57
N ALA A 121 7.30 -7.89 2.19
CA ALA A 121 7.56 -6.45 2.19
C ALA A 121 7.80 -5.92 3.62
N HIS A 122 8.78 -5.03 3.77
CA HIS A 122 9.03 -4.35 5.05
C HIS A 122 7.99 -3.27 5.32
N GLU A 123 7.68 -2.48 4.29
CA GLU A 123 6.66 -1.45 4.31
C GLU A 123 6.01 -1.33 2.93
N THR A 124 4.74 -0.94 2.90
CA THR A 124 3.97 -0.69 1.68
C THR A 124 3.21 0.61 1.81
N VAL A 125 3.32 1.46 0.79
CA VAL A 125 2.52 2.69 0.63
C VAL A 125 1.56 2.51 -0.53
N ASN A 126 0.25 2.68 -0.26
CA ASN A 126 -0.81 2.50 -1.25
C ASN A 126 -1.41 3.84 -1.71
N ARG A 127 -1.89 3.87 -2.96
CA ARG A 127 -2.59 5.01 -3.59
C ARG A 127 -3.76 4.54 -4.44
N GLY A 128 -4.84 5.30 -4.39
CA GLY A 128 -5.95 5.20 -5.32
C GLY A 128 -5.79 6.27 -6.40
N ILE A 129 -5.90 5.90 -7.67
CA ILE A 129 -5.71 6.80 -8.80
C ILE A 129 -6.94 6.70 -9.71
N GLY A 130 -7.76 7.74 -9.71
CA GLY A 130 -8.93 7.85 -10.60
C GLY A 130 -8.60 8.68 -11.83
N SER A 131 -8.91 8.17 -13.02
CA SER A 131 -8.75 8.93 -14.27
C SER A 131 -9.90 9.92 -14.44
N GLN A 132 -9.58 11.18 -14.73
CA GLN A 132 -10.55 12.19 -15.16
C GLN A 132 -10.73 12.18 -16.69
N LYS A 133 -9.87 11.44 -17.40
CA LYS A 133 -9.84 11.35 -18.87
C LYS A 133 -10.62 10.14 -19.40
N GLN A 134 -10.74 9.09 -18.58
CA GLN A 134 -11.44 7.86 -18.91
C GLN A 134 -12.37 7.50 -17.76
N VAL A 135 -13.68 7.58 -18.02
CA VAL A 135 -14.72 7.25 -17.04
C VAL A 135 -14.54 5.83 -16.54
N GLY A 136 -14.59 5.67 -15.20
CA GLY A 136 -14.52 4.37 -14.54
C GLY A 136 -13.12 3.76 -14.43
N LEU A 137 -12.10 4.28 -15.12
CA LEU A 137 -10.74 3.78 -14.95
C LEU A 137 -10.20 4.14 -13.57
N ALA A 138 -9.96 3.11 -12.77
CA ALA A 138 -9.30 3.19 -11.47
C ALA A 138 -8.01 2.37 -11.48
N VAL A 139 -6.96 2.93 -10.89
CA VAL A 139 -5.68 2.24 -10.67
C VAL A 139 -5.38 2.22 -9.17
N SER A 140 -5.21 1.03 -8.62
CA SER A 140 -4.63 0.82 -7.28
C SER A 140 -3.12 0.68 -7.45
N ALA A 141 -2.37 1.60 -6.86
CA ALA A 141 -0.92 1.62 -6.90
C ALA A 141 -0.35 1.32 -5.51
N SER A 142 0.75 0.59 -5.46
CA SER A 142 1.50 0.31 -4.24
C SER A 142 3.00 0.41 -4.50
N VAL A 143 3.74 1.02 -3.58
CA VAL A 143 5.21 0.97 -3.55
C VAL A 143 5.61 0.23 -2.28
N SER A 144 6.36 -0.85 -2.43
CA SER A 144 6.80 -1.68 -1.31
C SER A 144 8.32 -1.75 -1.23
N SER A 145 8.87 -1.73 -0.02
CA SER A 145 10.31 -1.86 0.25
C SER A 145 10.67 -3.28 0.68
N TYR A 146 11.86 -3.74 0.31
CA TYR A 146 12.37 -5.08 0.57
C TYR A 146 13.87 -5.05 0.85
N ALA A 147 14.41 -6.18 1.34
CA ALA A 147 15.80 -6.49 1.05
C ALA A 147 15.98 -6.70 -0.47
N GLU A 148 17.08 -6.25 -1.06
CA GLU A 148 17.29 -6.29 -2.52
C GLU A 148 17.11 -7.69 -3.13
N ALA A 149 17.60 -8.73 -2.45
CA ALA A 149 17.45 -10.10 -2.89
C ALA A 149 15.98 -10.57 -2.89
N GLU A 150 15.16 -10.10 -1.94
CA GLU A 150 13.72 -10.37 -1.92
C GLU A 150 13.00 -9.64 -3.05
N ALA A 151 13.35 -8.37 -3.32
CA ALA A 151 12.76 -7.61 -4.42
C ALA A 151 12.88 -8.36 -5.76
N LYS A 152 14.07 -8.92 -6.05
CA LYS A 152 14.32 -9.77 -7.24
C LYS A 152 13.43 -11.02 -7.25
N ARG A 153 13.27 -11.68 -6.09
CA ARG A 153 12.40 -12.85 -5.95
C ARG A 153 10.93 -12.56 -6.17
N VAL A 154 10.42 -11.36 -5.85
CA VAL A 154 9.01 -11.00 -6.07
C VAL A 154 8.64 -11.16 -7.55
N VAL A 155 9.39 -10.50 -8.44
CA VAL A 155 9.08 -10.49 -9.87
C VAL A 155 9.25 -11.90 -10.47
N ALA A 156 10.28 -12.64 -10.07
CA ALA A 156 10.49 -14.02 -10.51
C ALA A 156 9.32 -14.94 -10.11
N ARG A 157 8.91 -14.93 -8.83
CA ARG A 157 7.79 -15.73 -8.32
C ARG A 157 6.47 -15.39 -9.04
N LEU A 158 6.24 -14.12 -9.35
CA LEU A 158 5.05 -13.70 -10.10
C LEU A 158 5.08 -14.23 -11.54
N ARG A 159 6.22 -14.18 -12.24
CA ARG A 159 6.35 -14.76 -13.60
C ARG A 159 6.05 -16.26 -13.59
N GLU A 160 6.62 -16.99 -12.63
CA GLU A 160 6.38 -18.42 -12.46
C GLU A 160 4.90 -18.71 -12.15
N ALA A 161 4.29 -17.94 -11.25
CA ALA A 161 2.89 -18.10 -10.88
C ALA A 161 1.95 -17.79 -12.06
N VAL A 162 2.22 -16.74 -12.85
CA VAL A 162 1.45 -16.45 -14.08
C VAL A 162 1.51 -17.62 -15.05
N ALA A 163 2.68 -18.23 -15.25
CA ALA A 163 2.84 -19.40 -16.11
C ALA A 163 2.09 -20.64 -15.56
N ALA A 164 2.16 -20.88 -14.26
CA ALA A 164 1.55 -22.04 -13.61
C ALA A 164 0.02 -21.94 -13.47
N CYS A 165 -0.53 -20.73 -13.38
CA CYS A 165 -1.91 -20.49 -12.98
C CYS A 165 -2.81 -19.98 -14.12
N GLY A 166 -2.37 -20.14 -15.38
CA GLY A 166 -3.08 -19.66 -16.57
C GLY A 166 -4.55 -20.11 -16.68
N THR A 167 -4.84 -21.34 -16.25
CA THR A 167 -6.21 -21.91 -16.21
C THR A 167 -7.09 -21.31 -15.11
N GLY A 168 -6.51 -20.53 -14.21
CA GLY A 168 -7.16 -19.94 -13.06
C GLY A 168 -6.94 -20.70 -11.75
N PHE A 169 -7.35 -20.03 -10.67
CA PHE A 169 -7.24 -20.45 -9.28
C PHE A 169 -8.34 -19.77 -8.46
N THR A 170 -8.52 -20.18 -7.20
CA THR A 170 -9.38 -19.48 -6.24
C THR A 170 -8.56 -19.01 -5.06
N ALA A 171 -8.95 -17.91 -4.45
CA ALA A 171 -8.33 -17.48 -3.20
C ALA A 171 -9.38 -17.05 -2.18
N THR A 172 -9.12 -17.37 -0.92
CA THR A 172 -10.05 -17.12 0.18
C THR A 172 -9.40 -16.22 1.22
N VAL A 173 -10.12 -15.19 1.65
CA VAL A 173 -9.75 -14.27 2.73
C VAL A 173 -10.99 -14.01 3.57
N GLU A 174 -10.89 -14.14 4.89
CA GLU A 174 -12.02 -13.95 5.83
C GLU A 174 -13.33 -14.64 5.40
N LYS A 175 -13.24 -15.89 4.92
CA LYS A 175 -14.35 -16.72 4.39
C LYS A 175 -14.96 -16.24 3.07
N GLN A 176 -14.54 -15.09 2.53
CA GLN A 176 -14.88 -14.65 1.19
C GLN A 176 -13.95 -15.31 0.18
N THR A 177 -14.51 -15.96 -0.82
CA THR A 177 -13.73 -16.65 -1.87
C THR A 177 -13.89 -15.91 -3.19
N GLY A 178 -12.77 -15.47 -3.75
CA GLY A 178 -12.65 -14.97 -5.12
C GLY A 178 -12.17 -16.06 -6.07
N ARG A 179 -12.56 -15.95 -7.33
CA ARG A 179 -12.08 -16.79 -8.43
C ARG A 179 -11.33 -15.95 -9.45
N TYR A 180 -10.17 -16.43 -9.86
CA TYR A 180 -9.32 -15.80 -10.85
C TYR A 180 -9.22 -16.71 -12.08
N ARG A 181 -9.47 -16.16 -13.26
CA ARG A 181 -9.46 -16.87 -14.54
C ARG A 181 -8.69 -16.08 -15.58
N ASP A 182 -8.32 -16.75 -16.67
CA ASP A 182 -7.65 -16.13 -17.81
C ASP A 182 -6.39 -15.35 -17.43
N VAL A 183 -5.59 -15.93 -16.53
CA VAL A 183 -4.30 -15.35 -16.12
C VAL A 183 -3.34 -15.43 -17.31
N LYS A 184 -3.07 -14.29 -17.94
CA LYS A 184 -2.32 -14.24 -19.21
C LYS A 184 -1.33 -13.11 -19.18
N THR A 185 -0.04 -13.43 -19.37
CA THR A 185 1.01 -12.44 -19.55
C THR A 185 0.68 -11.50 -20.70
N VAL A 186 0.92 -10.21 -20.52
CA VAL A 186 0.82 -9.21 -21.58
C VAL A 186 2.10 -8.36 -21.60
N PRO A 187 2.59 -7.95 -22.79
CA PRO A 187 3.74 -7.06 -22.86
C PRO A 187 3.44 -5.71 -22.22
N TYR A 188 4.37 -5.22 -21.41
CA TYR A 188 4.33 -3.87 -20.86
C TYR A 188 5.75 -3.34 -20.72
N LYS A 189 6.09 -2.26 -21.44
CA LYS A 189 7.41 -1.65 -21.39
C LYS A 189 7.47 -0.66 -20.23
N THR A 190 8.58 -0.63 -19.52
CA THR A 190 8.86 0.32 -18.44
C THR A 190 10.35 0.67 -18.41
N ALA A 191 10.70 1.71 -17.66
CA ALA A 191 12.09 2.08 -17.40
C ALA A 191 12.64 1.46 -16.08
N GLY A 192 11.96 0.46 -15.51
CA GLY A 192 12.42 -0.25 -14.32
C GLY A 192 13.39 -1.37 -14.63
N ASP A 193 14.06 -1.92 -13.61
CA ASP A 193 15.06 -2.98 -13.78
C ASP A 193 14.43 -4.27 -14.31
N GLU A 194 13.24 -4.61 -13.80
CA GLU A 194 12.49 -5.79 -14.22
C GLU A 194 10.99 -5.51 -14.19
N THR A 195 10.24 -6.13 -15.10
CA THR A 195 8.78 -6.02 -15.15
C THR A 195 8.13 -7.38 -15.40
N VAL A 196 6.97 -7.59 -14.79
CA VAL A 196 6.00 -8.62 -15.16
C VAL A 196 4.62 -7.98 -15.24
N SER A 197 3.86 -8.34 -16.26
CA SER A 197 2.53 -7.79 -16.49
C SER A 197 1.61 -8.88 -17.04
N TRP A 198 0.37 -8.88 -16.57
CA TRP A 198 -0.63 -9.86 -16.96
C TRP A 198 -2.04 -9.31 -16.79
N THR A 199 -2.97 -9.89 -17.51
CA THR A 199 -4.40 -9.71 -17.28
C THR A 199 -4.97 -10.92 -16.56
N THR A 200 -6.02 -10.72 -15.76
CA THR A 200 -6.83 -11.78 -15.17
C THR A 200 -8.28 -11.31 -15.05
N THR A 201 -9.24 -12.22 -15.13
CA THR A 201 -10.62 -11.95 -14.74
C THR A 201 -10.78 -12.33 -13.27
N ALA A 202 -11.06 -11.37 -12.40
CA ALA A 202 -11.35 -11.59 -10.99
C ALA A 202 -12.86 -11.61 -10.78
N THR A 203 -13.37 -12.64 -10.12
CA THR A 203 -14.78 -12.81 -9.77
C THR A 203 -14.94 -12.90 -8.26
N ALA A 204 -15.74 -12.05 -7.66
CA ALA A 204 -16.11 -12.11 -6.24
C ALA A 204 -17.58 -11.72 -6.10
N GLU A 205 -18.32 -12.41 -5.23
CA GLU A 205 -19.74 -12.11 -4.92
C GLU A 205 -20.62 -11.98 -6.18
N GLY A 206 -20.36 -12.79 -7.20
CA GLY A 206 -21.10 -12.78 -8.48
C GLY A 206 -20.69 -11.68 -9.46
N VAL A 207 -19.86 -10.71 -9.06
CA VAL A 207 -19.33 -9.66 -9.93
C VAL A 207 -18.01 -10.13 -10.53
N SER A 208 -17.86 -10.01 -11.85
CA SER A 208 -16.61 -10.33 -12.56
C SER A 208 -16.04 -9.07 -13.19
N ALA A 209 -14.74 -8.84 -13.00
CA ALA A 209 -14.03 -7.72 -13.61
C ALA A 209 -12.69 -8.16 -14.23
N PRO A 210 -12.37 -7.75 -15.46
CA PRO A 210 -11.02 -7.87 -15.99
C PRO A 210 -10.12 -6.87 -15.28
N VAL A 211 -8.97 -7.38 -14.86
CA VAL A 211 -7.93 -6.62 -14.16
C VAL A 211 -6.64 -6.72 -14.95
N HIS A 212 -5.93 -5.60 -15.07
CA HIS A 212 -4.58 -5.56 -15.61
C HIS A 212 -3.59 -5.22 -14.49
N LEU A 213 -2.61 -6.10 -14.26
CA LEU A 213 -1.52 -5.87 -13.33
C LEU A 213 -0.22 -5.57 -14.07
N VAL A 214 0.53 -4.61 -13.54
CA VAL A 214 1.90 -4.31 -13.89
C VAL A 214 2.70 -4.24 -12.61
N VAL A 215 3.72 -5.09 -12.49
CA VAL A 215 4.63 -5.12 -11.35
C VAL A 215 6.05 -4.87 -11.83
N VAL A 216 6.71 -3.89 -11.24
CA VAL A 216 8.01 -3.39 -11.66
C VAL A 216 8.96 -3.34 -10.47
N ARG A 217 10.15 -3.92 -10.61
CA ARG A 217 11.22 -3.76 -9.62
C ARG A 217 12.13 -2.60 -10.03
N GLN A 218 12.50 -1.78 -9.06
CA GLN A 218 13.54 -0.76 -9.17
C GLN A 218 14.40 -0.83 -7.92
N GLY A 219 15.63 -1.33 -8.04
CA GLY A 219 16.49 -1.59 -6.89
C GLY A 219 15.83 -2.56 -5.90
N ASP A 220 15.69 -2.11 -4.66
CA ASP A 220 15.07 -2.78 -3.51
C ASP A 220 13.56 -2.50 -3.35
N ARG A 221 12.98 -1.73 -4.28
CA ARG A 221 11.56 -1.38 -4.28
C ARG A 221 10.80 -2.12 -5.37
N VAL A 222 9.55 -2.45 -5.08
CA VAL A 222 8.60 -3.01 -6.05
C VAL A 222 7.38 -2.10 -6.14
N VAL A 223 7.08 -1.65 -7.35
CA VAL A 223 5.86 -0.95 -7.71
C VAL A 223 4.86 -1.96 -8.25
N ARG A 224 3.63 -1.91 -7.77
CA ARG A 224 2.51 -2.65 -8.34
C ARG A 224 1.39 -1.69 -8.70
N LEU A 225 0.89 -1.83 -9.93
CA LEU A 225 -0.19 -1.05 -10.51
C LEU A 225 -1.25 -2.02 -10.97
N MET A 226 -2.47 -1.84 -10.47
CA MET A 226 -3.61 -2.68 -10.81
C MET A 226 -4.73 -1.81 -11.35
N ALA A 227 -5.07 -1.99 -12.62
CA ALA A 227 -6.13 -1.25 -13.29
C ALA A 227 -7.40 -2.10 -13.46
N LEU A 228 -8.56 -1.48 -13.23
CA LEU A 228 -9.87 -2.02 -13.56
C LEU A 228 -10.84 -0.89 -13.91
N ASN A 229 -12.01 -1.25 -14.44
CA ASN A 229 -13.11 -0.32 -14.68
C ASN A 229 -14.17 -0.50 -13.58
N VAL A 230 -14.36 0.52 -12.74
CA VAL A 230 -15.34 0.51 -11.65
C VAL A 230 -16.73 0.97 -12.08
N ALA A 231 -16.88 1.58 -13.26
CA ALA A 231 -18.16 2.04 -13.79
C ALA A 231 -18.82 1.00 -14.72
N ALA A 232 -18.03 0.15 -15.36
CA ALA A 232 -18.48 -0.93 -16.24
C ALA A 232 -17.61 -2.18 -16.01
N ALA A 233 -18.08 -3.08 -15.16
CA ALA A 233 -17.28 -4.20 -14.65
C ALA A 233 -16.81 -5.18 -15.75
N ASP A 234 -17.50 -5.28 -16.87
CA ASP A 234 -17.12 -6.13 -18.01
C ASP A 234 -16.11 -5.44 -18.95
N GLN A 235 -15.93 -4.12 -18.84
CA GLN A 235 -15.04 -3.37 -19.70
C GLN A 235 -13.58 -3.48 -19.23
N LYS A 236 -12.70 -3.88 -20.16
CA LYS A 236 -11.25 -3.91 -19.92
C LYS A 236 -10.71 -2.51 -19.64
N ALA A 237 -9.89 -2.42 -18.59
CA ALA A 237 -9.09 -1.26 -18.27
C ALA A 237 -7.63 -1.67 -18.19
N LEU A 238 -6.73 -0.84 -18.71
CA LEU A 238 -5.29 -1.09 -18.69
C LEU A 238 -4.60 -0.02 -17.85
N VAL A 239 -3.49 -0.38 -17.19
CA VAL A 239 -2.62 0.58 -16.51
C VAL A 239 -2.09 1.59 -17.55
N PRO A 240 -2.41 2.89 -17.43
CA PRO A 240 -1.89 3.91 -18.33
C PRO A 240 -0.37 4.03 -18.21
N GLN A 241 0.34 4.15 -19.34
CA GLN A 241 1.79 4.29 -19.37
C GLN A 241 2.26 5.50 -18.54
N GLU A 242 1.60 6.65 -18.68
CA GLU A 242 1.92 7.87 -17.92
C GLU A 242 1.81 7.71 -16.39
N VAL A 243 0.92 6.83 -15.91
CA VAL A 243 0.81 6.50 -14.47
C VAL A 243 2.02 5.67 -14.05
N ALA A 244 2.39 4.66 -14.84
CA ALA A 244 3.55 3.81 -14.57
C ALA A 244 4.86 4.60 -14.60
N ASP A 245 5.07 5.41 -15.65
CA ASP A 245 6.27 6.22 -15.83
C ASP A 245 6.43 7.20 -14.68
N LYS A 246 5.38 7.94 -14.32
CA LYS A 246 5.45 8.90 -13.22
C LYS A 246 5.70 8.22 -11.89
N GLN A 247 5.08 7.08 -11.63
CA GLN A 247 5.30 6.32 -10.39
C GLN A 247 6.75 5.82 -10.29
N LEU A 248 7.34 5.34 -11.39
CA LEU A 248 8.74 4.90 -11.42
C LEU A 248 9.72 6.06 -11.28
N ASP A 249 9.43 7.21 -11.87
CA ASP A 249 10.23 8.42 -11.69
C ASP A 249 10.32 8.85 -10.23
N LYS A 250 9.20 8.77 -9.48
CA LYS A 250 9.21 9.07 -8.04
C LYS A 250 10.04 8.08 -7.25
N VAL A 251 9.93 6.79 -7.57
CA VAL A 251 10.75 5.73 -6.93
C VAL A 251 12.24 5.98 -7.15
N LYS A 252 12.65 6.34 -8.37
CA LYS A 252 14.05 6.64 -8.69
C LYS A 252 14.57 7.88 -7.96
N LYS A 253 13.74 8.92 -7.78
CA LYS A 253 14.11 10.15 -7.08
C LYS A 253 14.15 10.02 -5.56
N ALA A 254 13.52 8.99 -5.02
CA ALA A 254 13.44 8.75 -3.58
C ALA A 254 14.50 7.76 -3.07
N GLY A 255 15.22 7.07 -3.96
CA GLY A 255 16.39 6.24 -3.65
C GLY A 255 17.67 7.04 -3.76
#